data_AF-A0AAE1GYS2-F1
#
_entry.id   AF-A0AAE1GYS2-F1
#
_cell.length_a   1.000
_cell.length_b   1.000
_cell.length_c   1.000
_cell.angle_alpha   90.00
_cell.angle_beta   90.00
_cell.angle_gamma   90.00
#
_symmetry.space_group_name_H-M   'P 1'
#
loop_
_entity.id
_entity.type
_entity.pdbx_description
1 polymer ?
#
loop_
_entity_poly.entity_id
_entity_poly.type
_entity_poly.pdbx_seq_one_letter_code
_entity_poly.pdbx_strand_id
1 'polypeptide(L)'
;MSSIPAVALVCLAAEAQAGKFTPAPSKCPRCEDAPYEPVCVRTGGTEKEPKLTTFGSECVLRSYNCEKGTGHSVQKKGECPAGSPVRLS
;
A
#
# COMPACT_ATOMS: atom_id res chain seq x y z
N MET A 1 -36.50 -8.92 -49.65
CA MET A 1 -36.77 -10.13 -48.85
C MET A 1 -35.48 -10.54 -48.14
N SER A 2 -35.50 -10.52 -46.79
CA SER A 2 -34.69 -11.30 -45.82
C SER A 2 -33.19 -11.57 -46.08
N SER A 3 -32.24 -11.37 -45.16
CA SER A 3 -32.29 -11.21 -43.70
C SER A 3 -30.93 -10.66 -43.25
N ILE A 4 -30.94 -9.78 -42.25
CA ILE A 4 -29.75 -9.32 -41.52
C ILE A 4 -29.63 -10.20 -40.27
N PRO A 5 -28.53 -10.96 -40.05
CA PRO A 5 -28.11 -11.32 -38.70
C PRO A 5 -27.09 -10.27 -38.24
N ALA A 6 -27.44 -9.45 -37.23
CA ALA A 6 -27.08 -9.72 -35.84
C ALA A 6 -25.55 -9.79 -35.65
N VAL A 7 -24.90 -8.63 -35.44
CA VAL A 7 -24.44 -8.17 -34.11
C VAL A 7 -23.31 -9.04 -33.55
N ALA A 8 -22.11 -8.45 -33.44
CA ALA A 8 -21.31 -8.46 -32.22
C ALA A 8 -20.07 -7.56 -32.40
N LEU A 9 -20.26 -6.24 -32.27
CA LEU A 9 -19.15 -5.34 -31.94
C LEU A 9 -18.84 -5.59 -30.45
N VAL A 10 -17.87 -6.46 -30.18
CA VAL A 10 -17.40 -6.70 -28.80
C VAL A 10 -16.50 -5.53 -28.42
N CYS A 11 -17.09 -4.51 -27.78
CA CYS A 11 -16.33 -3.53 -27.01
C CYS A 11 -15.69 -4.27 -25.83
N LEU A 12 -14.37 -4.46 -25.86
CA LEU A 12 -13.63 -4.81 -24.64
C LEU A 12 -13.76 -3.63 -23.67
N ALA A 13 -14.62 -3.80 -22.68
CA ALA A 13 -14.68 -2.92 -21.53
C ALA A 13 -13.35 -3.02 -20.78
N ALA A 14 -12.66 -1.90 -20.63
CA ALA A 14 -11.57 -1.76 -19.68
C ALA A 14 -12.17 -1.90 -18.26
N GLU A 15 -11.88 -3.02 -17.60
CA GLU A 15 -12.26 -3.26 -16.21
C GLU A 15 -11.40 -2.37 -15.29
N ALA A 16 -11.84 -1.13 -15.12
CA ALA A 16 -11.42 -0.32 -13.99
C ALA A 16 -11.96 -1.01 -12.73
N GLN A 17 -11.11 -1.77 -12.04
CA GLN A 17 -11.40 -2.28 -10.71
C GLN A 17 -11.49 -1.08 -9.76
N ALA A 18 -12.69 -0.51 -9.69
CA ALA A 18 -13.10 0.41 -8.65
C ALA A 18 -13.14 -0.36 -7.34
N GLY A 19 -11.97 -0.47 -6.69
CA GLY A 19 -11.90 -0.78 -5.28
C GLY A 19 -12.83 0.17 -4.55
N LYS A 20 -13.69 -0.40 -3.70
CA LYS A 20 -14.66 0.33 -2.87
C LYS A 20 -14.00 1.56 -2.26
N PHE A 21 -14.37 2.76 -2.75
CA PHE A 21 -13.94 4.02 -2.16
C PHE A 21 -14.73 4.22 -0.88
N THR A 22 -14.35 3.51 0.18
CA THR A 22 -14.73 3.90 1.52
C THR A 22 -14.11 5.27 1.77
N PRO A 23 -14.87 6.29 2.22
CA PRO A 23 -14.30 7.57 2.61
C PRO A 23 -13.16 7.31 3.58
N ALA A 24 -12.00 7.94 3.34
CA ALA A 24 -10.87 7.83 4.23
C ALA A 24 -11.37 8.14 5.66
N PRO A 25 -11.12 7.27 6.65
CA PRO A 25 -11.47 7.60 8.03
C PRO A 25 -10.86 8.96 8.33
N SER A 26 -11.63 9.88 8.92
CA SER A 26 -11.17 11.25 9.22
C SER A 26 -10.01 11.30 10.22
N LYS A 27 -9.49 10.14 10.61
CA LYS A 27 -8.39 9.88 11.52
C LYS A 27 -7.52 8.75 10.93
N CYS A 28 -6.21 8.88 11.04
CA CYS A 28 -5.27 7.81 10.70
C CYS A 28 -5.52 6.56 11.57
N PRO A 29 -5.24 5.36 11.05
CA PRO A 29 -5.50 4.11 11.76
C PRO A 29 -4.66 4.03 13.03
N ARG A 30 -5.28 3.53 14.10
CA ARG A 30 -4.61 3.28 15.37
C ARG A 30 -4.17 1.81 15.45
N CYS A 31 -3.02 1.54 16.05
CA CYS A 31 -2.37 0.23 16.01
C CYS A 31 -2.07 -0.37 17.40
N GLU A 32 -2.82 0.01 18.45
CA GLU A 32 -2.63 -0.49 19.82
C GLU A 32 -2.51 -2.03 19.91
N ASP A 33 -3.35 -2.77 19.18
CA ASP A 33 -3.44 -4.23 19.26
C ASP A 33 -2.79 -4.94 18.06
N ALA A 34 -2.04 -4.22 17.22
CA ALA A 34 -1.41 -4.82 16.06
C ALA A 34 -0.27 -5.76 16.52
N PRO A 35 -0.26 -7.04 16.08
CA PRO A 35 0.83 -7.94 16.41
C PRO A 35 2.16 -7.40 15.87
N TYR A 36 3.25 -7.69 16.58
CA TYR A 36 4.60 -7.36 16.11
C TYR A 36 4.97 -8.28 14.94
N GLU A 37 4.68 -7.80 13.74
CA GLU A 37 4.99 -8.43 12.46
C GLU A 37 5.84 -7.44 11.65
N PRO A 38 7.14 -7.31 11.98
CA PRO A 38 7.95 -6.22 11.48
C PRO A 38 8.06 -6.25 9.96
N VAL A 39 8.10 -5.06 9.35
CA VAL A 39 8.27 -4.88 7.91
C VAL A 39 9.35 -3.86 7.63
N CYS A 40 10.21 -4.16 6.66
CA CYS A 40 11.23 -3.25 6.20
C CYS A 40 10.72 -2.45 5.01
N VAL A 41 10.84 -1.12 5.11
CA VAL A 41 10.27 -0.16 4.17
C VAL A 41 11.35 0.83 3.75
N ARG A 42 11.42 1.13 2.45
CA ARG A 42 12.25 2.23 1.96
C ARG A 42 11.49 3.54 2.06
N THR A 43 11.89 4.37 3.02
CA THR A 43 11.28 5.69 3.28
C THR A 43 11.96 6.81 2.49
N GLY A 44 13.09 6.52 1.83
CA GLY A 44 13.75 7.46 0.92
C GLY A 44 15.14 6.98 0.48
N GLY A 45 16.04 7.94 0.27
CA GLY A 45 17.42 7.68 -0.16
C GLY A 45 17.55 7.31 -1.64
N THR A 46 18.79 7.15 -2.10
CA THR A 46 19.11 6.78 -3.49
C THR A 46 19.15 5.26 -3.64
N GLU A 47 19.19 4.76 -4.88
CA GLU A 47 19.29 3.31 -5.10
C GLU A 47 20.56 2.70 -4.51
N LYS A 48 21.65 3.48 -4.47
CA LYS A 48 22.94 3.05 -3.89
C LYS A 48 22.97 3.16 -2.37
N GLU A 49 22.16 4.05 -1.79
CA GLU A 49 22.07 4.27 -0.35
C GLU A 49 20.59 4.46 0.04
N PRO A 50 19.81 3.37 0.11
CA PRO A 50 18.39 3.45 0.44
C PRO A 50 18.23 3.78 1.92
N LYS A 51 17.35 4.73 2.22
CA LYS A 51 16.93 4.99 3.60
C LYS A 51 15.85 3.99 3.98
N LEU A 52 16.23 3.01 4.77
CA LEU A 52 15.36 1.94 5.25
C LEU A 52 14.81 2.28 6.63
N THR A 53 13.62 1.78 6.94
CA THR A 53 12.98 1.93 8.24
C THR A 53 12.18 0.68 8.53
N THR A 54 12.40 0.10 9.71
CA THR A 54 11.58 -1.00 10.21
C THR A 54 10.30 -0.43 10.81
N PHE A 55 9.16 -0.94 10.39
CA PHE A 55 7.88 -0.69 11.04
C PHE A 55 7.45 -1.94 11.81
N GLY A 56 6.90 -1.78 13.01
CA GLY A 56 6.51 -2.90 13.88
C GLY A 56 5.37 -3.75 13.31
N SER A 57 4.58 -3.20 12.40
CA SER A 57 3.60 -3.92 11.59
C SER A 57 3.19 -3.12 10.35
N GLU A 58 2.46 -3.75 9.44
CA GLU A 58 1.81 -3.07 8.32
C GLU A 58 0.78 -2.03 8.78
N CYS A 59 0.17 -2.21 9.96
CA CYS A 59 -0.70 -1.19 10.56
C CYS A 59 0.08 0.09 10.84
N VAL A 60 1.25 -0.02 11.48
CA VAL A 60 2.10 1.13 11.84
C VAL A 60 2.59 1.84 10.57
N LEU A 61 2.96 1.08 9.53
CA LEU A 61 3.28 1.66 8.22
C LEU A 61 2.09 2.46 7.65
N ARG A 62 0.87 1.92 7.75
CA ARG A 62 -0.34 2.59 7.26
C ARG A 62 -0.67 3.85 8.08
N SER A 63 -0.46 3.82 9.40
CA SER A 63 -0.59 5.03 10.24
C SER A 63 0.40 6.09 9.80
N TYR A 64 1.67 5.72 9.71
CA TYR A 64 2.74 6.61 9.28
C TYR A 64 2.47 7.24 7.90
N ASN A 65 2.07 6.42 6.93
CA ASN A 65 1.71 6.87 5.60
C ASN A 65 0.55 7.89 5.63
N CYS A 66 -0.47 7.62 6.43
CA CYS A 66 -1.58 8.55 6.63
C CYS A 66 -1.13 9.86 7.29
N GLU A 67 -0.36 9.79 8.38
CA GLU A 67 0.08 10.95 9.15
C GLU A 67 1.07 11.83 8.38
N LYS A 68 1.88 11.23 7.51
CA LYS A 68 2.87 11.93 6.70
C LYS A 68 2.40 12.25 5.28
N GLY A 69 1.22 11.77 4.88
CA GLY A 69 0.75 11.89 3.48
C GLY A 69 1.67 11.17 2.49
N THR A 70 2.30 10.07 2.92
CA THR A 70 3.20 9.27 2.10
C THR A 70 2.55 7.95 1.67
N GLY A 71 3.13 7.29 0.68
CA GLY A 71 2.63 6.04 0.11
C GLY A 71 3.68 4.94 0.10
N HIS A 72 4.46 4.80 1.19
CA HIS A 72 5.51 3.80 1.22
C HIS A 72 4.93 2.38 1.27
N SER A 73 5.54 1.48 0.52
CA SER A 73 5.14 0.08 0.45
C SER A 73 6.19 -0.80 1.12
N VAL A 74 5.76 -1.96 1.61
CA VAL A 74 6.65 -2.97 2.19
C VAL A 74 7.64 -3.43 1.14
N GLN A 75 8.93 -3.31 1.45
CA GLN A 75 10.00 -3.85 0.60
C GLN A 75 10.28 -5.31 0.95
N LYS A 76 10.33 -5.63 2.24
CA LYS A 76 10.62 -6.98 2.73
C LYS A 76 9.92 -7.22 4.07
N LYS A 77 9.45 -8.45 4.29
CA LYS A 77 9.00 -8.89 5.63
C LYS A 77 10.19 -9.06 6.59
N GLY A 78 9.96 -8.75 7.86
CA GLY A 78 10.98 -8.70 8.89
C GLY A 78 11.67 -7.34 8.99
N GLU A 79 12.62 -7.24 9.91
CA GLU A 79 13.36 -6.02 10.20
C GLU A 79 14.32 -5.64 9.06
N CYS A 80 14.61 -4.34 8.95
CA CYS A 80 15.67 -3.82 8.10
C CYS A 80 17.06 -4.14 8.67
N PRO A 81 18.14 -4.02 7.87
CA PRO A 81 19.50 -4.20 8.35
C PRO A 81 19.83 -3.35 9.58
N ALA A 82 20.75 -3.85 10.41
CA ALA A 82 21.20 -3.18 11.62
C ALA A 82 21.62 -1.72 11.35
N GLY A 83 21.22 -0.82 12.24
CA GLY A 83 21.43 0.63 12.09
C GLY A 83 20.27 1.37 11.40
N SER A 84 19.28 0.65 10.84
CA SER A 84 18.06 1.27 10.35
C SER A 84 17.16 1.72 11.52
N PRO A 85 16.49 2.88 11.43
CA PRO A 85 15.51 3.32 12.43
C PRO A 85 14.33 2.35 12.52
N VAL A 86 13.75 2.24 13.72
CA VAL A 86 12.59 1.40 14.03
C VAL A 86 11.42 2.27 14.48
N ARG A 87 10.21 1.96 13.98
CA ARG A 87 8.94 2.61 14.31
C ARG A 87 7.96 1.55 14.81
N LEU A 88 7.58 1.60 16.07
CA LEU A 88 6.64 0.64 16.67
C LEU A 88 5.22 1.20 16.81
N SER A 89 5.03 2.50 16.57
CA SER A 89 3.77 3.23 16.65
C SER A 89 3.75 4.40 15.68
#